data_AF-A0A8T0RYY7-F1
#
_entry.id   AF-A0A8T0RYY7-F1
#
_cell.length_a   1.000
_cell.length_b   1.000
_cell.length_c   1.000
_cell.angle_alpha   90.00
_cell.angle_beta   90.00
_cell.angle_gamma   90.00
#
_symmetry.space_group_name_H-M   'P 1'
#
loop_
_entity.id
_entity.type
_entity.pdbx_description
1 polymer ?
#
loop_
_entity_poly.entity_id
_entity_poly.type
_entity_poly.pdbx_seq_one_letter_code
_entity_poly.pdbx_strand_id
1 'polypeptide(L)'
;LEETALHLFYTCTFSRACWEKIGVLWNFNFPFYNIMKDARQNSNNFFTKTFIIAAWEIGKQRYNFIFEGRRPSLRAWTSQFVEEAILLAQRLKDSSKQVFLDWINSVYL
;
A
#
# COMPACT_ATOMS: atom_id res chain seq x y z
N LEU A 1 -21.87 6.01 6.74
CA LEU A 1 -20.55 6.57 6.37
C LEU A 1 -20.56 6.71 4.86
N GLU A 2 -20.08 7.83 4.31
CA GLU A 2 -20.05 8.03 2.85
C GLU A 2 -18.85 7.27 2.23
N GLU A 3 -19.10 6.40 1.26
CA GLU A 3 -18.08 5.61 0.56
C GLU A 3 -17.36 6.48 -0.49
N THR A 4 -16.57 7.46 -0.05
CA THR A 4 -15.75 8.32 -0.92
C THR A 4 -14.41 7.66 -1.24
N ALA A 5 -13.77 7.99 -2.37
CA ALA A 5 -12.43 7.49 -2.69
C ALA A 5 -11.41 7.74 -1.55
N LEU A 6 -11.53 8.87 -0.84
CA LEU A 6 -10.74 9.15 0.35
C LEU A 6 -10.99 8.12 1.46
N HIS A 7 -12.26 7.82 1.75
CA HIS A 7 -12.59 6.78 2.71
C HIS A 7 -12.07 5.40 2.28
N LEU A 8 -12.31 5.06 1.02
CA LEU A 8 -12.03 3.73 0.51
C LEU A 8 -10.54 3.40 0.52
N PHE A 9 -9.73 4.33 0.05
CA PHE A 9 -8.31 4.12 -0.14
C PHE A 9 -7.46 4.56 1.03
N TYR A 10 -7.94 5.41 1.94
CA TYR A 10 -7.06 6.03 2.94
C TYR A 10 -7.56 5.96 4.38
N THR A 11 -8.86 6.16 4.65
CA THR A 11 -9.32 6.39 6.05
C THR A 11 -10.12 5.27 6.68
N CYS A 12 -10.65 4.32 5.90
CA CYS A 12 -11.33 3.17 6.49
C CYS A 12 -10.36 2.28 7.29
N THR A 13 -10.89 1.47 8.20
CA THR A 13 -10.10 0.59 9.06
C THR A 13 -9.19 -0.35 8.28
N PHE A 14 -9.70 -0.92 7.18
CA PHE A 14 -8.93 -1.81 6.32
C PHE A 14 -7.77 -1.10 5.60
N SER A 15 -8.04 0.02 4.93
CA SER A 15 -6.99 0.72 4.17
C SER A 15 -5.93 1.32 5.08
N ARG A 16 -6.33 1.87 6.24
CA ARG A 16 -5.40 2.32 7.27
C ARG A 16 -4.44 1.22 7.71
N ALA A 17 -4.96 0.03 8.02
CA ALA A 17 -4.14 -1.10 8.41
C ALA A 17 -3.14 -1.52 7.31
N CYS A 18 -3.54 -1.43 6.04
CA CYS A 18 -2.65 -1.70 4.90
C CYS A 18 -1.49 -0.70 4.82
N TRP A 19 -1.78 0.60 4.96
CA TRP A 19 -0.75 1.64 4.95
C TRP A 19 0.18 1.57 6.15
N GLU A 20 -0.36 1.34 7.35
CA GLU A 20 0.40 1.14 8.58
C GLU A 20 1.36 -0.07 8.44
N LYS A 21 0.91 -1.15 7.81
CA LYS A 21 1.72 -2.37 7.57
C LYS A 21 2.97 -2.12 6.71
N ILE A 22 2.95 -1.12 5.83
CA ILE A 22 4.10 -0.72 5.00
C ILE A 22 4.79 0.55 5.49
N GLY A 23 4.44 1.02 6.69
CA GLY A 23 5.06 2.18 7.33
C GLY A 23 4.67 3.53 6.71
N VAL A 24 3.54 3.62 6.00
CA VAL A 24 3.04 4.87 5.44
C VAL A 24 2.04 5.51 6.40
N LEU A 25 2.37 6.71 6.87
CA LEU A 25 1.49 7.53 7.70
C LEU A 25 0.94 8.69 6.88
N TRP A 26 -0.38 8.84 6.89
CA TRP A 26 -1.06 9.90 6.17
C TRP A 26 -1.41 11.06 7.11
N ASN A 27 -0.97 12.27 6.76
CA ASN A 27 -1.33 13.48 7.48
C ASN A 27 -2.52 14.19 6.82
N PHE A 28 -3.74 13.83 7.21
CA PHE A 28 -4.98 14.40 6.65
C PHE A 28 -5.26 15.86 7.05
N ASN A 29 -4.38 16.52 7.80
CA ASN A 29 -4.47 17.95 8.08
C ASN A 29 -4.07 18.80 6.85
N PHE A 30 -3.49 18.19 5.82
CA PHE A 30 -3.10 18.86 4.60
C PHE A 30 -4.13 18.68 3.46
N PRO A 31 -4.18 19.62 2.50
CA PRO A 31 -4.84 19.39 1.21
C PRO A 31 -4.26 18.15 0.51
N PHE A 32 -5.09 17.40 -0.23
CA PHE A 32 -4.74 16.09 -0.80
C PHE A 32 -3.37 16.03 -1.51
N TYR A 33 -3.04 17.04 -2.31
CA TYR A 33 -1.74 17.11 -3.00
C TYR A 33 -0.55 17.11 -2.01
N ASN A 34 -0.70 17.84 -0.90
CA ASN A 34 0.33 17.96 0.12
C ASN A 34 0.44 16.69 0.98
N ILE A 35 -0.65 15.92 1.14
CA ILE A 35 -0.63 14.60 1.79
C ILE A 35 0.36 13.65 1.08
N MET A 36 0.26 13.58 -0.26
CA MET A 36 1.13 12.72 -1.06
C MET A 36 2.60 13.17 -1.02
N LYS A 37 2.82 14.49 -0.99
CA LYS A 37 4.16 15.07 -0.89
C LYS A 37 4.81 14.74 0.46
N ASP A 38 4.06 14.92 1.54
CA ASP A 38 4.50 14.62 2.91
C ASP A 38 4.82 13.13 3.06
N ALA A 39 3.90 12.25 2.65
CA ALA A 39 4.12 10.81 2.69
C ALA A 39 5.38 10.39 1.91
N ARG A 40 5.61 10.97 0.71
CA ARG A 40 6.81 10.67 -0.09
C ARG A 40 8.11 11.14 0.59
N GLN A 41 8.08 12.27 1.29
CA GLN A 41 9.26 12.80 1.99
C GLN A 41 9.61 12.00 3.25
N ASN A 42 8.60 11.44 3.91
CA ASN A 42 8.75 10.71 5.16
C ASN A 42 8.80 9.17 4.99
N SER A 43 8.72 8.68 3.75
CA SER A 43 8.74 7.24 3.43
C SER A 43 10.09 6.77 2.89
N ASN A 44 10.23 5.46 2.70
CA ASN A 44 11.41 4.87 2.08
C ASN A 44 11.62 5.34 0.61
N ASN A 45 12.82 5.07 0.07
CA ASN A 45 13.21 5.41 -1.30
C ASN A 45 12.37 4.73 -2.39
N PHE A 46 11.52 3.77 -2.03
CA PHE A 46 10.67 3.00 -2.92
C PHE A 46 9.20 3.45 -2.90
N PHE A 47 8.87 4.49 -2.12
CA PHE A 47 7.49 4.94 -1.85
C PHE A 47 6.61 4.98 -3.08
N THR A 48 7.03 5.64 -4.16
CA THR A 48 6.17 5.76 -5.36
C THR A 48 5.80 4.41 -5.95
N LYS A 49 6.73 3.45 -5.96
CA LYS A 49 6.50 2.11 -6.51
C LYS A 49 5.63 1.28 -5.56
N THR A 50 5.92 1.32 -4.27
CA THR A 50 5.17 0.57 -3.26
C THR A 50 3.76 1.12 -3.07
N PHE A 51 3.59 2.45 -3.17
CA PHE A 51 2.29 3.12 -3.14
C PHE A 51 1.36 2.62 -4.24
N ILE A 52 1.85 2.52 -5.49
CA ILE A 52 1.03 2.06 -6.62
C ILE A 52 0.54 0.63 -6.38
N ILE A 53 1.44 -0.27 -5.96
CA ILE A 53 1.08 -1.67 -5.66
C ILE A 53 0.06 -1.71 -4.51
N ALA A 54 0.35 -1.02 -3.40
CA ALA A 54 -0.52 -0.98 -2.23
C ALA A 54 -1.93 -0.49 -2.58
N ALA A 55 -2.05 0.62 -3.30
CA ALA A 55 -3.33 1.18 -3.73
C ALA A 55 -4.08 0.23 -4.68
N TRP A 56 -3.36 -0.41 -5.61
CA TRP A 56 -3.94 -1.39 -6.51
C TRP A 56 -4.51 -2.60 -5.77
N GLU A 57 -3.74 -3.16 -4.84
CA GLU A 57 -4.16 -4.29 -4.01
C GLU A 57 -5.36 -3.93 -3.11
N ILE A 58 -5.41 -2.71 -2.56
CA ILE A 58 -6.59 -2.21 -1.83
C ILE A 58 -7.81 -2.19 -2.76
N GLY A 59 -7.64 -1.69 -3.99
CA GLY A 59 -8.68 -1.66 -5.01
C GLY A 59 -9.23 -3.05 -5.34
N LYS A 60 -8.36 -4.04 -5.55
CA LYS A 60 -8.77 -5.43 -5.81
C LYS A 60 -9.56 -6.04 -4.65
N GLN A 61 -9.15 -5.82 -3.40
CA GLN A 61 -9.88 -6.32 -2.23
C GLN A 61 -11.30 -5.74 -2.17
N ARG A 62 -11.47 -4.47 -2.55
CA ARG A 62 -12.78 -3.80 -2.61
C ARG A 62 -13.63 -4.29 -3.77
N TYR A 63 -13.03 -4.48 -4.94
CA TYR A 63 -13.71 -5.08 -6.08
C TYR A 63 -14.27 -6.47 -5.69
N ASN A 64 -13.46 -7.33 -5.08
CA ASN A 64 -13.89 -8.66 -4.64
C ASN A 64 -14.99 -8.58 -3.55
N PHE A 65 -14.98 -7.55 -2.71
CA PHE A 65 -16.07 -7.33 -1.76
C PHE A 65 -17.40 -6.99 -2.46
N ILE A 66 -17.37 -6.10 -3.44
CA ILE A 66 -18.57 -5.64 -4.16
C ILE A 66 -19.15 -6.74 -5.04
N PHE A 67 -18.30 -7.45 -5.79
CA PHE A 67 -18.75 -8.39 -6.82
C PHE A 67 -18.85 -9.83 -6.33
N GLU A 68 -18.11 -10.21 -5.29
CA GLU A 68 -18.02 -11.60 -4.83
C GLU A 68 -18.35 -11.76 -3.33
N GLY A 69 -18.68 -10.67 -2.64
CA GLY A 69 -18.99 -10.68 -1.20
C GLY A 69 -17.80 -11.02 -0.30
N ARG A 70 -16.57 -11.07 -0.83
CA ARG A 70 -15.37 -11.42 -0.06
C ARG A 70 -14.93 -10.23 0.78
N ARG A 71 -14.95 -10.37 2.11
CA ARG A 71 -14.52 -9.29 3.02
C ARG A 71 -13.03 -8.96 2.82
N PRO A 72 -12.65 -7.66 2.76
CA PRO A 72 -11.26 -7.26 2.72
C PRO A 72 -10.48 -7.84 3.91
N SER A 73 -9.30 -8.40 3.63
CA SER A 73 -8.46 -9.06 4.63
C SER A 73 -7.04 -8.51 4.57
N LEU A 74 -6.53 -8.00 5.69
CA LEU A 74 -5.16 -7.51 5.76
C LEU A 74 -4.16 -8.61 5.39
N ARG A 75 -4.37 -9.85 5.86
CA ARG A 75 -3.51 -10.98 5.51
C ARG A 75 -3.50 -11.27 4.01
N ALA A 76 -4.67 -11.29 3.37
CA ALA A 76 -4.77 -11.53 1.94
C ALA A 76 -4.11 -10.40 1.13
N TRP A 77 -4.35 -9.15 1.55
CA TRP A 77 -3.71 -7.97 0.98
C TRP A 77 -2.18 -8.02 1.13
N THR A 78 -1.66 -8.37 2.31
CA THR A 78 -0.22 -8.47 2.55
C THR A 78 0.44 -9.52 1.65
N SER A 79 -0.17 -10.71 1.48
CA SER A 79 0.35 -11.74 0.57
C SER A 79 0.45 -11.21 -0.87
N GLN A 80 -0.64 -10.63 -1.38
CA GLN A 80 -0.69 -10.15 -2.75
C GLN A 80 0.24 -8.95 -2.98
N PHE A 81 0.34 -8.05 -2.00
CA PHE A 81 1.29 -6.94 -2.01
C PHE A 81 2.74 -7.45 -2.09
N VAL A 82 3.10 -8.43 -1.26
CA VAL A 82 4.45 -9.01 -1.23
C VAL A 82 4.78 -9.72 -2.55
N GLU A 83 3.84 -10.49 -3.10
CA GLU A 83 4.00 -11.16 -4.40
C GLU A 83 4.30 -10.14 -5.52
N GLU A 84 3.50 -9.08 -5.64
CA GLU A 84 3.72 -8.02 -6.63
C GLU A 84 5.02 -7.23 -6.38
N ALA A 85 5.35 -6.98 -5.11
CA ALA A 85 6.60 -6.31 -4.74
C ALA A 85 7.83 -7.15 -5.11
N ILE A 86 7.79 -8.48 -4.92
CA ILE A 86 8.88 -9.38 -5.35
C ILE A 86 9.04 -9.35 -6.88
N LEU A 87 7.94 -9.33 -7.64
CA LEU A 87 7.98 -9.20 -9.10
C LEU A 87 8.60 -7.86 -9.53
N LEU A 88 8.26 -6.76 -8.85
CA LEU A 88 8.88 -5.46 -9.06
C LEU A 88 10.38 -5.49 -8.75
N ALA A 89 10.80 -6.19 -7.71
CA ALA A 89 12.21 -6.30 -7.32
C ALA A 89 13.08 -6.88 -8.44
N GLN A 90 12.55 -7.82 -9.23
CA GLN A 90 13.27 -8.38 -10.38
C GLN A 90 13.55 -7.36 -11.49
N ARG A 91 12.82 -6.23 -11.51
CA ARG A 91 12.97 -5.15 -12.49
C ARG A 91 13.84 -4.00 -11.97
N LEU A 92 14.32 -4.09 -10.73
CA LEU A 92 15.24 -3.10 -10.15
C LEU A 92 16.68 -3.42 -10.55
N LYS A 93 17.53 -2.39 -10.53
CA LYS A 93 18.99 -2.56 -10.62
C LYS A 93 19.48 -3.35 -9.41
N ASP A 94 20.53 -4.15 -9.58
CA ASP A 94 21.07 -5.02 -8.53
C ASP A 94 21.39 -4.27 -7.23
N SER A 95 21.93 -3.05 -7.34
CA SER A 95 22.25 -2.19 -6.19
C SER A 95 21.03 -1.78 -5.35
N SER A 96 19.84 -1.75 -5.94
CA SER A 96 18.58 -1.41 -5.25
C SER A 96 17.72 -2.63 -4.96
N LYS A 97 17.95 -3.74 -5.66
CA LYS A 97 17.17 -4.98 -5.55
C LYS A 97 17.27 -5.58 -4.16
N GLN A 98 18.48 -5.76 -3.64
CA GLN A 98 18.66 -6.38 -2.32
C GLN A 98 18.03 -5.55 -1.21
N VAL A 99 18.29 -4.23 -1.21
CA VAL A 99 17.70 -3.29 -0.24
C VAL A 99 16.16 -3.33 -0.28
N PHE A 100 15.58 -3.48 -1.47
CA PHE A 100 14.14 -3.59 -1.62
C PHE A 100 13.59 -4.94 -1.12
N LEU A 101 14.27 -6.06 -1.40
CA LEU A 101 13.89 -7.38 -0.90
C LEU A 101 13.99 -7.47 0.63
N ASP A 102 15.03 -6.88 1.22
CA ASP A 102 15.18 -6.82 2.68
C ASP A 102 14.03 -6.03 3.32
N TRP A 103 13.61 -4.92 2.69
CA TRP A 103 12.43 -4.17 3.12
C TRP A 103 11.12 -4.96 2.94
N ILE A 104 10.95 -5.70 1.84
CA ILE A 104 9.75 -6.55 1.65
C ILE A 104 9.66 -7.63 2.75
N ASN A 105 10.79 -8.22 3.14
CA ASN A 105 10.83 -9.23 4.21
C ASN A 105 10.36 -8.67 5.55
N SER A 106 10.63 -7.39 5.86
CA SER A 106 10.12 -6.76 7.08
C SER A 106 8.62 -6.45 7.05
N VAL A 107 8.01 -6.36 5.85
CA VAL A 107 6.57 -6.22 5.66
C VAL A 107 5.86 -7.58 5.80
N TYR A 108 6.49 -8.67 5.37
CA TYR A 108 5.89 -10.00 5.44
C TYR A 108 5.74 -10.52 6.88
N LEU A 109 6.75 -10.26 7.72
CA LEU A 109 6.76 -10.60 9.15
C LEU A 109 5.75 -9.74 9.94
#